data_AF-A0A7V7WIU0-F1
#
_entry.id   AF-A0A7V7WIU0-F1
#
_cell.length_a   1.000
_cell.length_b   1.000
_cell.length_c   1.000
_cell.angle_alpha   90.00
_cell.angle_beta   90.00
_cell.angle_gamma   90.00
#
_symmetry.space_group_name_H-M   'P 1'
#
loop_
_entity.id
_entity.type
_entity.pdbx_description
1 polymer ?
#
loop_
_entity_poly.entity_id
_entity_poly.type
_entity_poly.pdbx_seq_one_letter_code
_entity_poly.pdbx_strand_id
1 'polypeptide(L)'
;FNVVGTGTGNPVGVAYTSGGAISYNGWTIQISGTPATGDVFTIGPNTGGTGDNRNALALAGLQSSALLAGGSATLQDAYAQLVSEIGNKTRELQVNASAQDAVINQTEFTEQSLAGVNLDEEAANLIRYQQAYQAAGKVLQIAASLFDSILEIGR
;
A
#
# COMPACT_ATOMS: atom_id res chain seq x y z
N PHE A 1 40.60 46.12 28.72
CA PHE A 1 39.77 45.98 27.51
C PHE A 1 38.48 45.28 27.92
N ASN A 2 37.31 45.84 27.59
CA ASN A 2 36.01 45.24 27.91
C ASN A 2 35.37 44.78 26.61
N VAL A 3 34.94 43.52 26.53
CA VAL A 3 34.13 43.04 25.42
C VAL A 3 32.73 43.63 25.63
N VAL A 4 32.26 44.45 24.69
CA VAL A 4 30.93 45.06 24.78
C VAL A 4 30.06 44.57 23.62
N GLY A 5 28.90 44.01 23.95
CA GLY A 5 27.86 43.67 22.98
C GLY A 5 26.74 44.70 22.99
N THR A 6 26.13 44.96 21.82
CA THR A 6 24.91 45.75 21.72
C THR A 6 23.71 44.81 21.61
N GLY A 7 23.08 44.47 22.73
CA GLY A 7 21.89 43.59 22.78
C GLY A 7 21.61 42.99 24.17
N THR A 8 20.47 42.30 24.31
CA THR A 8 20.12 41.52 25.50
C THR A 8 21.07 40.32 25.62
N GLY A 9 21.90 40.29 26.68
CA GLY A 9 22.99 39.31 26.82
C GLY A 9 24.38 39.90 26.53
N ASN A 10 24.69 41.07 27.08
CA ASN A 10 26.02 41.66 26.99
C ASN A 10 27.03 40.79 27.77
N PRO A 11 28.15 40.35 27.16
CA PRO A 11 29.21 39.64 27.87
C PRO A 11 30.00 40.59 28.79
N VAL A 12 29.38 41.01 29.90
CA VAL A 12 30.04 41.81 30.93
C VAL A 12 31.00 40.91 31.72
N GLY A 13 32.27 41.32 31.83
CA GLY A 13 33.25 40.65 32.70
C GLY A 13 34.02 39.49 32.07
N VAL A 14 34.00 39.33 30.73
CA VAL A 14 34.88 38.36 30.06
C VAL A 14 36.28 38.93 29.91
N ALA A 15 37.29 38.25 30.48
CA ALA A 15 38.69 38.65 30.34
C ALA A 15 39.18 38.41 28.92
N TYR A 16 39.82 39.41 28.32
CA TYR A 16 40.47 39.29 27.02
C TYR A 16 41.89 38.73 27.17
N THR A 17 42.17 37.66 26.43
CA THR A 17 43.51 37.12 26.20
C THR A 17 43.70 37.01 24.69
N SER A 18 44.81 37.52 24.15
CA SER A 18 45.09 37.43 22.70
C SER A 18 45.08 35.98 22.22
N GLY A 19 44.25 35.70 21.22
CA GLY A 19 44.07 34.33 20.67
C GLY A 19 43.27 33.39 21.57
N GLY A 20 42.83 33.86 22.75
CA GLY A 20 41.95 33.12 23.63
C GLY A 20 40.54 33.00 23.05
N ALA A 21 39.88 31.87 23.31
CA ALA A 21 38.48 31.68 22.97
C ALA A 21 37.60 32.51 23.91
N ILE A 22 36.76 33.34 23.33
CA ILE A 22 35.65 34.01 24.01
C ILE A 22 34.39 33.25 23.62
N SER A 23 33.86 32.48 24.57
CA SER A 23 32.62 31.73 24.41
C SER A 23 31.52 32.34 25.25
N TYR A 24 30.40 32.66 24.63
CA TYR A 24 29.25 33.25 25.32
C TYR A 24 27.98 32.90 24.56
N ASN A 25 26.90 32.54 25.28
CA ASN A 25 25.58 32.23 24.71
C ASN A 25 25.61 31.34 23.44
N GLY A 26 26.43 30.28 23.46
CA GLY A 26 26.54 29.28 22.39
C GLY A 26 27.43 29.65 21.20
N TRP A 27 27.89 30.90 21.09
CA TRP A 27 28.89 31.29 20.08
C TRP A 27 30.29 31.32 20.67
N THR A 28 31.29 31.10 19.83
CA THR A 28 32.71 31.18 20.19
C THR A 28 33.46 31.96 19.13
N ILE A 29 34.29 32.91 19.56
CA ILE A 29 35.19 33.68 18.71
C ILE A 29 36.58 33.71 19.30
N GLN A 30 37.58 33.99 18.46
CA GLN A 30 38.94 34.26 18.88
C GLN A 30 39.34 35.63 18.35
N ILE A 31 39.84 36.48 19.23
CA ILE A 31 40.35 37.80 18.86
C ILE A 31 41.83 37.81 19.21
N SER A 32 42.69 38.00 18.21
CA SER A 32 44.15 38.08 18.38
C SER A 32 44.63 39.52 18.24
N GLY A 33 45.71 39.87 18.95
CA GLY A 33 46.38 41.16 18.83
C GLY A 33 46.56 41.89 20.16
N THR A 34 46.89 43.18 20.10
CA THR A 34 47.05 44.04 21.27
C THR A 34 46.09 45.22 21.15
N PRO A 35 44.87 45.14 21.72
CA PRO A 35 43.89 46.22 21.63
C PRO A 35 44.39 47.51 22.28
N ALA A 36 44.13 48.65 21.65
CA ALA A 36 44.38 49.97 22.20
C ALA A 36 43.18 50.48 23.03
N THR A 37 43.39 51.50 23.86
CA THR A 37 42.29 52.16 24.59
C THR A 37 41.32 52.80 23.61
N GLY A 38 40.06 52.35 23.62
CA GLY A 38 39.00 52.84 22.73
C GLY A 38 38.58 51.84 21.64
N ASP A 39 39.29 50.72 21.49
CA ASP A 39 38.90 49.67 20.54
C ASP A 39 37.59 49.00 20.97
N VAL A 40 36.69 48.82 20.01
CA VAL A 40 35.38 48.18 20.21
C VAL A 40 35.18 47.10 19.17
N PHE A 41 34.80 45.90 19.63
CA PHE A 41 34.35 44.81 18.78
C PHE A 41 32.88 44.55 19.06
N THR A 42 32.03 44.73 18.05
CA THR A 42 30.59 44.52 18.16
C THR A 42 30.22 43.18 17.55
N ILE A 43 29.51 42.37 18.33
CA ILE A 43 28.93 41.11 17.87
C ILE A 43 27.42 41.31 17.87
N GLY A 44 26.78 41.00 16.75
CA GLY A 44 25.34 41.13 16.58
C GLY A 44 24.75 39.92 15.86
N PRO A 45 23.42 39.76 15.92
CA PRO A 45 22.74 38.72 15.17
C PRO A 45 22.97 38.91 13.67
N ASN A 46 23.09 37.80 12.94
CA ASN A 46 23.18 37.81 11.49
C ASN A 46 21.81 38.24 10.90
N THR A 47 21.75 39.46 10.37
CA THR A 47 20.56 40.02 9.72
C THR A 47 20.60 39.92 8.19
N GLY A 48 21.77 39.58 7.62
CA GLY A 48 22.01 39.49 6.17
C GLY A 48 21.85 38.08 5.59
N GLY A 49 21.47 37.09 6.40
CA GLY A 49 21.06 35.74 5.96
C GLY A 49 22.15 34.82 5.44
N THR A 50 23.38 35.29 5.22
CA THR A 50 24.48 34.45 4.72
C THR A 50 24.89 33.45 5.80
N GLY A 51 24.68 32.16 5.57
CA GLY A 51 24.95 31.09 6.54
C GLY A 51 23.91 30.98 7.67
N ASP A 52 22.78 31.66 7.58
CA ASP A 52 21.68 31.55 8.54
C ASP A 52 20.75 30.37 8.18
N ASN A 53 20.77 29.31 9.00
CA ASN A 53 19.99 28.10 8.77
C ASN A 53 18.63 28.08 9.50
N ARG A 54 18.20 29.17 10.14
CA ARG A 54 16.96 29.20 10.94
C ARG A 54 15.72 28.80 10.14
N ASN A 55 15.63 29.19 8.86
CA ASN A 55 14.52 28.79 7.99
C ASN A 55 14.53 27.28 7.66
N ALA A 56 15.72 26.71 7.44
CA ALA A 56 15.87 25.27 7.23
C ALA A 56 15.51 24.47 8.49
N LEU A 57 15.89 24.99 9.67
CA LEU A 57 15.50 24.41 10.96
C LEU A 57 13.99 24.52 11.21
N ALA A 58 13.38 25.66 10.86
CA ALA A 58 11.94 25.85 10.96
C ALA A 58 11.19 24.87 10.03
N LEU A 59 11.67 24.69 8.79
CA LEU A 59 11.12 23.72 7.85
C LEU A 59 11.24 22.28 8.36
N ALA A 60 12.39 21.91 8.93
CA ALA A 60 12.57 20.61 9.58
C ALA A 60 11.64 20.44 10.79
N GLY A 61 11.38 21.51 11.54
CA GLY A 61 10.44 21.52 12.66
C GLY A 61 8.98 21.29 12.25
N LEU A 62 8.57 21.69 11.04
CA LEU A 62 7.20 21.48 10.54
C LEU A 62 6.83 20.01 10.47
N GLN A 63 7.80 19.13 10.20
CA GLN A 63 7.59 17.70 10.19
C GLN A 63 7.01 17.24 11.54
N SER A 64 7.65 17.59 12.66
CA SER A 64 7.18 17.25 14.01
C SER A 64 6.05 18.13 14.54
N SER A 65 5.67 19.19 13.83
CA SER A 65 4.67 20.14 14.31
C SER A 65 3.27 19.61 14.05
N ALA A 66 2.40 19.70 15.06
CA ALA A 66 1.00 19.36 14.91
C ALA A 66 0.27 20.49 14.15
N LEU A 67 0.20 20.36 12.82
CA LEU A 67 -0.39 21.36 11.92
C LEU A 67 -1.72 20.89 11.32
N LEU A 68 -2.00 19.59 11.38
CA LEU A 68 -3.19 18.98 10.83
C LEU A 68 -4.24 18.76 11.92
N ALA A 69 -5.47 18.44 11.50
CA ALA A 69 -6.60 18.15 12.40
C ALA A 69 -6.79 19.21 13.50
N GLY A 70 -6.78 20.50 13.12
CA GLY A 70 -6.93 21.62 14.07
C GLY A 70 -5.75 21.80 15.04
N GLY A 71 -4.58 21.25 14.72
CA GLY A 71 -3.38 21.35 15.55
C GLY A 71 -3.13 20.15 16.47
N SER A 72 -3.76 19.01 16.18
CA SER A 72 -3.65 17.79 16.99
C SER A 72 -2.84 16.66 16.33
N ALA A 73 -2.54 16.78 15.03
CA ALA A 73 -1.83 15.75 14.28
C ALA A 73 -0.63 16.34 13.52
N THR A 74 0.48 15.61 13.53
CA THR A 74 1.65 15.89 12.69
C THR A 74 1.42 15.39 11.26
N LEU A 75 2.34 15.78 10.35
CA LEU A 75 2.36 15.24 8.98
C LEU A 75 2.56 13.72 8.96
N GLN A 76 3.40 13.19 9.86
CA GLN A 76 3.59 11.74 9.97
C GLN A 76 2.35 11.02 10.48
N ASP A 77 1.62 11.59 11.43
CA ASP A 77 0.40 10.98 11.97
C ASP A 77 -0.66 10.85 10.88
N ALA A 78 -0.89 11.93 10.12
CA ALA A 78 -1.84 11.93 9.01
C ALA A 78 -1.43 10.93 7.92
N TYR A 79 -0.13 10.85 7.60
CA TYR A 79 0.38 9.87 6.64
C TYR A 79 0.18 8.42 7.14
N ALA A 80 0.50 8.14 8.40
CA ALA A 80 0.32 6.81 8.99
C ALA A 80 -1.16 6.39 9.03
N GLN A 81 -2.06 7.33 9.31
CA GLN A 81 -3.51 7.11 9.25
C GLN A 81 -3.96 6.76 7.83
N LEU A 82 -3.52 7.51 6.82
CA LEU A 82 -3.86 7.23 5.42
C LEU A 82 -3.38 5.84 4.97
N VAL A 83 -2.14 5.48 5.31
CA VAL A 83 -1.60 4.15 4.98
C VAL A 83 -2.40 3.05 5.70
N SER A 84 -2.76 3.27 6.95
CA SER A 84 -3.57 2.33 7.73
C SER A 84 -4.98 2.16 7.14
N GLU A 85 -5.61 3.25 6.72
CA GLU A 85 -6.92 3.24 6.06
C GLU A 85 -6.89 2.44 4.76
N ILE A 86 -5.90 2.68 3.90
CA ILE A 86 -5.70 1.94 2.65
C ILE A 86 -5.46 0.45 2.94
N GLY A 87 -4.61 0.13 3.92
CA GLY A 87 -4.32 -1.25 4.32
C GLY A 87 -5.57 -1.99 4.81
N ASN A 88 -6.34 -1.35 5.67
CA ASN A 88 -7.61 -1.89 6.17
C ASN A 88 -8.62 -2.09 5.06
N LYS A 89 -8.79 -1.09 4.17
CA LYS A 89 -9.73 -1.20 3.06
C LYS A 89 -9.35 -2.29 2.08
N THR A 90 -8.06 -2.44 1.79
CA THR A 90 -7.54 -3.52 0.95
C THR A 90 -7.86 -4.89 1.55
N ARG A 91 -7.63 -5.05 2.86
CA ARG A 91 -7.94 -6.30 3.57
C ARG A 91 -9.43 -6.62 3.55
N GLU A 92 -10.28 -5.62 3.77
CA GLU A 92 -11.74 -5.74 3.69
C GLU A 92 -12.16 -6.24 2.30
N LEU A 93 -11.65 -5.62 1.22
CA LEU A 93 -11.96 -6.01 -0.15
C LEU A 93 -11.48 -7.43 -0.48
N GLN A 94 -10.32 -7.84 0.02
CA GLN A 94 -9.81 -9.19 -0.19
C GLN A 94 -10.69 -10.25 0.48
N VAL A 95 -11.15 -9.99 1.70
CA VAL A 95 -12.10 -10.88 2.40
C VAL A 95 -13.42 -10.97 1.66
N ASN A 96 -13.96 -9.84 1.20
CA ASN A 96 -15.19 -9.82 0.41
C ASN A 96 -15.04 -10.57 -0.91
N ALA A 97 -13.91 -10.42 -1.61
CA ALA A 97 -13.63 -11.18 -2.83
C ALA A 97 -13.63 -12.69 -2.57
N SER A 98 -12.91 -13.15 -1.55
CA SER A 98 -12.90 -14.58 -1.19
C SER A 98 -14.28 -15.12 -0.78
N ALA A 99 -15.08 -14.31 -0.09
CA ALA A 99 -16.46 -14.68 0.23
C ALA A 99 -17.32 -14.81 -1.03
N GLN A 100 -17.18 -13.87 -1.98
CA GLN A 100 -17.91 -13.90 -3.24
C GLN A 100 -17.48 -15.10 -4.11
N ASP A 101 -16.20 -15.45 -4.14
CA ASP A 101 -15.70 -16.64 -4.83
C ASP A 101 -16.31 -17.91 -4.23
N ALA A 102 -16.43 -17.98 -2.90
CA ALA A 102 -17.09 -19.11 -2.25
C ALA A 102 -18.58 -19.21 -2.62
N VAL A 103 -19.27 -18.07 -2.72
CA VAL A 103 -20.68 -18.03 -3.18
C VAL A 103 -20.78 -18.50 -4.63
N ILE A 104 -19.93 -18.03 -5.53
CA ILE A 104 -19.91 -18.45 -6.94
C ILE A 104 -19.72 -19.96 -7.04
N ASN A 105 -18.70 -20.51 -6.38
CA ASN A 105 -18.43 -21.96 -6.40
C ASN A 105 -19.62 -22.77 -5.88
N GLN A 106 -20.29 -22.30 -4.80
CA GLN A 106 -21.47 -22.96 -4.26
C GLN A 106 -22.65 -22.91 -5.24
N THR A 107 -22.84 -21.77 -5.91
CA THR A 107 -23.88 -21.62 -6.94
C THR A 107 -23.61 -22.53 -8.12
N GLU A 108 -22.38 -22.58 -8.64
CA GLU A 108 -21.99 -23.47 -9.73
C GLU A 108 -22.21 -24.94 -9.38
N PHE A 109 -21.84 -25.36 -8.16
CA PHE A 109 -22.10 -26.72 -7.70
C PHE A 109 -23.61 -27.03 -7.63
N THR A 110 -24.41 -26.06 -7.19
CA THR A 110 -25.87 -26.21 -7.12
C THR A 110 -26.49 -26.31 -8.50
N GLU A 111 -26.04 -25.49 -9.46
CA GLU A 111 -26.47 -25.58 -10.85
C GLU A 111 -26.08 -26.92 -11.49
N GLN A 112 -24.83 -27.38 -11.30
CA GLN A 112 -24.40 -28.69 -11.79
C GLN A 112 -25.16 -29.84 -11.13
N SER A 113 -25.57 -29.72 -9.87
CA SER A 113 -26.37 -30.77 -9.22
C SER A 113 -27.80 -30.86 -9.76
N LEU A 114 -28.36 -29.75 -10.26
CA LEU A 114 -29.75 -29.71 -10.75
C LEU A 114 -29.84 -29.94 -12.27
N ALA A 115 -28.96 -29.30 -13.02
CA ALA A 115 -28.97 -29.26 -14.48
C ALA A 115 -27.68 -29.81 -15.11
N GLY A 116 -26.77 -30.36 -14.30
CA GLY A 116 -25.56 -31.01 -14.81
C GLY A 116 -25.88 -32.33 -15.51
N VAL A 117 -25.12 -32.60 -16.55
CA VAL A 117 -25.19 -33.85 -17.31
C VAL A 117 -24.15 -34.80 -16.75
N ASN A 118 -24.57 -36.01 -16.36
CA ASN A 118 -23.65 -37.06 -15.99
C ASN A 118 -23.22 -37.82 -17.26
N LEU A 119 -21.98 -37.59 -17.70
CA LEU A 119 -21.45 -38.20 -18.93
C LEU A 119 -21.39 -39.73 -18.86
N ASP A 120 -21.26 -40.32 -17.67
CA ASP A 120 -21.26 -41.78 -17.52
C ASP A 120 -22.67 -42.36 -17.67
N GLU A 121 -23.67 -41.65 -17.15
CA GLU A 121 -25.09 -42.03 -17.32
C GLU A 121 -25.54 -41.84 -18.77
N GLU A 122 -25.15 -40.74 -19.42
CA GLU A 122 -25.37 -40.52 -20.85
C GLU A 122 -24.67 -41.58 -21.71
N ALA A 123 -23.43 -41.96 -21.36
CA ALA A 123 -22.70 -43.02 -22.07
C ALA A 123 -23.37 -44.39 -21.92
N ALA A 124 -23.84 -44.74 -20.71
CA ALA A 124 -24.59 -45.97 -20.47
C ALA A 124 -25.92 -45.98 -21.25
N ASN A 125 -26.65 -44.86 -21.26
CA ASN A 125 -27.86 -44.70 -22.04
C ASN A 125 -27.59 -44.81 -23.55
N LEU A 126 -26.51 -44.21 -24.02
CA LEU A 126 -26.08 -44.28 -25.42
C LEU A 126 -25.74 -45.71 -25.84
N ILE A 127 -25.00 -46.47 -25.03
CA ILE A 127 -24.74 -47.89 -25.29
C ILE A 127 -26.05 -48.69 -25.30
N ARG A 128 -26.96 -48.43 -24.36
CA ARG A 128 -28.28 -49.08 -24.31
C ARG A 128 -29.08 -48.79 -25.59
N TYR A 129 -29.10 -47.56 -26.07
CA TYR A 129 -29.78 -47.18 -27.30
C TYR A 129 -29.13 -47.82 -28.54
N GLN A 130 -27.80 -47.92 -28.58
CA GLN A 130 -27.09 -48.63 -29.65
C GLN A 130 -27.45 -50.12 -29.69
N GLN A 131 -27.49 -50.78 -28.53
CA GLN A 131 -27.90 -52.19 -28.43
C GLN A 131 -29.36 -52.39 -28.84
N ALA A 132 -30.26 -51.52 -28.38
CA ALA A 132 -31.67 -51.56 -28.75
C ALA A 132 -31.86 -51.38 -30.27
N TYR A 133 -31.09 -50.49 -30.90
CA TYR A 133 -31.11 -50.27 -32.35
C TYR A 133 -30.62 -51.51 -33.13
N GLN A 134 -29.53 -52.14 -32.68
CA GLN A 134 -29.05 -53.40 -33.26
C GLN A 134 -30.07 -54.54 -33.10
N ALA A 135 -30.72 -54.65 -31.94
CA ALA A 135 -31.77 -55.63 -31.71
C ALA A 135 -32.98 -55.39 -32.61
N ALA A 136 -33.44 -54.15 -32.75
CA ALA A 136 -34.52 -53.79 -33.68
C ALA A 136 -34.16 -54.15 -35.14
N GLY A 137 -32.92 -53.91 -35.55
CA GLY A 137 -32.42 -54.33 -36.87
C GLY A 137 -32.50 -55.85 -37.08
N LYS A 138 -32.13 -56.65 -36.07
CA LYS A 138 -32.27 -58.11 -36.12
C LYS A 138 -33.74 -58.56 -36.20
N VAL A 139 -34.64 -57.92 -35.44
CA VAL A 139 -36.08 -58.22 -35.50
C VAL A 139 -36.63 -57.93 -36.89
N LEU A 140 -36.24 -56.81 -37.51
CA LEU A 140 -36.63 -56.47 -38.88
C LEU A 140 -36.10 -57.50 -39.90
N GLN A 141 -34.86 -57.95 -39.75
CA GLN A 141 -34.31 -59.01 -40.61
C GLN A 141 -35.08 -60.32 -40.47
N ILE A 142 -35.42 -60.73 -39.25
CA ILE A 142 -36.22 -61.95 -39.00
C ILE A 142 -37.62 -61.79 -39.60
N ALA A 143 -38.26 -60.63 -39.41
CA ALA A 143 -39.57 -60.34 -39.99
C ALA A 143 -39.56 -60.38 -41.52
N ALA A 144 -38.54 -59.79 -42.17
CA ALA A 144 -38.35 -59.87 -43.61
C ALA A 144 -38.17 -61.32 -44.08
N SER A 145 -37.32 -62.09 -43.39
CA SER A 145 -37.13 -63.52 -43.70
C SER A 145 -38.41 -64.33 -43.56
N LEU A 146 -39.22 -64.08 -42.52
CA LEU A 146 -40.51 -64.75 -42.35
C LEU A 146 -41.49 -64.38 -43.46
N PHE A 147 -41.50 -63.11 -43.87
CA PHE A 147 -42.33 -62.62 -44.96
C PHE A 147 -41.97 -63.29 -46.29
N ASP A 148 -40.68 -63.37 -46.61
CA ASP A 148 -40.18 -64.04 -47.81
C ASP A 148 -40.52 -65.55 -47.80
N SER A 149 -40.37 -66.23 -46.66
CA SER A 149 -40.73 -67.65 -46.52
C SER A 149 -42.23 -67.92 -46.70
N ILE A 150 -43.12 -67.02 -46.22
CA ILE A 150 -44.57 -67.14 -46.46
C ILE A 150 -44.90 -66.96 -47.95
N LEU A 151 -44.24 -66.01 -48.62
CA LEU A 151 -44.40 -65.79 -50.06
C LEU A 151 -43.93 -67.00 -50.88
N GLU A 152 -42.88 -67.69 -50.45
CA GLU A 152 -42.34 -68.87 -51.13
C GLU A 152 -43.25 -70.10 -51.02
N ILE A 153 -43.92 -70.30 -49.88
CA ILE A 153 -44.90 -71.39 -49.68
C ILE A 153 -46.19 -71.14 -50.48
N GLY A 154 -46.54 -69.88 -50.73
CA GLY A 154 -47.74 -69.49 -51.49
C GLY A 154 -47.63 -69.62 -53.01
N ARG A 155 -46.51 -70.11 -53.55
CA ARG A 155 -46.26 -70.32 -54.99
C ARG A 155 -46.35 -71.79 -55.37
#